data_AF-A0A7C5CP19-F1
#
_entry.id   AF-A0A7C5CP19-F1
#
_cell.length_a   1.000
_cell.length_b   1.000
_cell.length_c   1.000
_cell.angle_alpha   90.00
_cell.angle_beta   90.00
_cell.angle_gamma   90.00
#
_symmetry.space_group_name_H-M   'P 1'
#
loop_
_entity.id
_entity.type
_entity.pdbx_description
1 polymer ?
#
loop_
_entity_poly.entity_id
_entity_poly.type
_entity_poly.pdbx_seq_one_letter_code
_entity_poly.pdbx_strand_id
1 'polypeptide(L)'
;MTPAGRVAELLSRLEVEAARAPATPSPGDREALPPPVRRYLGRVLPQGVARPEGLLRFHQAGSLRTDPSATRWYPFTARHWVSPRLPGFVWEARVDLPLRLHLQVIDSY
;
A
#
# COMPACT_ATOMS: atom_id res chain seq x y z
N MET A 1 0.36 -19.34 -14.61
CA MET A 1 0.69 -17.91 -14.54
C MET A 1 1.84 -17.71 -13.56
N THR A 2 2.91 -16.99 -13.93
CA THR A 2 4.05 -16.74 -13.03
C THR A 2 3.68 -15.69 -11.98
N PRO A 3 4.39 -15.62 -10.83
CA PRO A 3 4.18 -14.56 -9.85
C PRO A 3 4.26 -13.16 -10.47
N ALA A 4 5.24 -12.95 -11.35
CA ALA A 4 5.39 -11.68 -12.08
C ALA A 4 4.19 -11.37 -12.99
N GLY A 5 3.64 -12.37 -13.70
CA GLY A 5 2.45 -12.20 -14.52
C GLY A 5 1.21 -11.83 -13.70
N ARG A 6 1.04 -12.45 -12.52
CA ARG A 6 -0.06 -12.13 -11.61
C ARG A 6 0.04 -10.69 -11.07
N VAL A 7 1.24 -10.25 -10.68
CA VAL A 7 1.45 -8.88 -10.20
C VAL A 7 1.15 -7.87 -11.30
N ALA A 8 1.63 -8.10 -12.53
CA ALA A 8 1.35 -7.21 -13.66
C ALA A 8 -0.16 -7.06 -13.92
N GLU A 9 -0.90 -8.18 -13.88
CA GLU A 9 -2.35 -8.16 -14.05
C GLU A 9 -3.06 -7.36 -12.96
N LEU A 10 -2.70 -7.58 -11.69
CA LEU A 10 -3.29 -6.84 -10.56
C LEU A 10 -2.98 -5.34 -10.63
N LEU A 11 -1.76 -4.98 -11.04
CA LEU A 11 -1.38 -3.58 -11.23
C LEU A 11 -2.18 -2.92 -12.35
N SER A 12 -2.34 -3.58 -13.50
CA SER A 12 -3.17 -3.04 -14.57
C SER A 12 -4.62 -2.81 -14.14
N ARG A 13 -5.19 -3.71 -13.32
CA ARG A 13 -6.54 -3.51 -12.75
C ARG A 13 -6.57 -2.31 -11.82
N LEU A 14 -5.64 -2.22 -10.87
CA LEU A 14 -5.54 -1.11 -9.92
C LEU A 14 -5.39 0.24 -10.65
N GLU A 15 -4.60 0.30 -11.72
CA GLU A 15 -4.44 1.50 -12.54
C GLU A 15 -5.74 1.92 -13.24
N VAL A 16 -6.45 0.96 -13.85
CA VAL A 16 -7.73 1.23 -14.53
C VAL A 16 -8.79 1.71 -13.54
N GLU A 17 -8.85 1.12 -12.35
CA GLU A 17 -9.78 1.53 -11.30
C GLU A 17 -9.40 2.91 -10.72
N ALA A 18 -8.10 3.16 -10.51
CA ALA A 18 -7.60 4.47 -10.08
C ALA A 18 -7.90 5.59 -11.08
N ALA A 19 -7.81 5.30 -12.38
CA ALA A 19 -8.16 6.27 -13.42
C ALA A 19 -9.66 6.59 -13.46
N ARG A 20 -10.53 5.66 -13.00
CA ARG A 20 -11.99 5.85 -12.97
C ARG A 20 -12.48 6.48 -11.67
N ALA A 21 -11.68 6.45 -10.60
CA ALA A 21 -12.05 7.01 -9.31
C ALA A 21 -12.21 8.54 -9.39
N PRO A 22 -13.21 9.11 -8.70
CA PRO A 22 -13.39 10.56 -8.65
C PRO A 22 -12.13 11.24 -8.08
N ALA A 23 -11.91 12.49 -8.47
CA ALA A 23 -10.81 13.27 -7.94
C ALA A 23 -10.87 13.35 -6.40
N THR A 24 -9.68 13.39 -5.81
CA THR A 24 -9.33 13.35 -4.38
C THR A 24 -10.41 13.82 -3.39
N PRO A 25 -10.55 13.18 -2.21
CA PRO A 25 -11.43 13.64 -1.13
C PRO A 25 -11.38 15.16 -0.95
N SER A 26 -12.57 15.75 -0.98
CA SER A 26 -12.79 17.20 -0.99
C SER A 26 -12.31 17.81 0.34
N PRO A 27 -12.02 19.13 0.39
CA PRO A 27 -11.69 19.82 1.64
C PRO A 27 -12.66 19.50 2.78
N GLY A 28 -13.96 19.37 2.47
CA GLY A 28 -15.04 19.06 3.42
C GLY A 28 -14.86 17.75 4.19
N ASP A 29 -14.05 16.82 3.68
CA ASP A 29 -13.72 15.58 4.38
C ASP A 29 -12.88 15.83 5.64
N ARG A 30 -12.18 16.99 5.71
CA ARG A 30 -11.35 17.36 6.85
C ARG A 30 -12.16 18.01 7.97
N GLU A 31 -13.17 18.81 7.64
CA GLU A 31 -14.09 19.38 8.62
C GLU A 31 -14.91 18.28 9.32
N ALA A 32 -15.23 17.19 8.62
CA ALA A 32 -15.94 16.02 9.16
C ALA A 32 -15.10 15.16 10.13
N LEU A 33 -13.78 15.35 10.21
CA LEU A 33 -12.90 14.54 11.07
C LEU A 33 -13.07 14.89 12.55
N PRO A 34 -12.84 13.92 13.46
CA PRO A 34 -12.78 14.18 14.90
C PRO A 34 -11.79 15.33 15.22
N PRO A 35 -12.12 16.20 16.21
CA PRO A 35 -11.30 17.36 16.54
C PRO A 35 -9.78 17.10 16.72
N PRO A 36 -9.31 16.03 17.39
CA PRO A 36 -7.87 15.80 17.52
C PRO A 36 -7.20 15.47 16.17
N VAL A 37 -7.88 14.72 15.31
CA VAL A 37 -7.37 14.33 13.98
C VAL A 37 -7.30 15.56 13.07
N ARG A 38 -8.38 16.34 13.02
CA ARG A 38 -8.44 17.60 12.24
C ARG A 38 -7.33 18.57 12.66
N ARG A 39 -7.11 18.74 13.96
CA ARG A 39 -6.06 19.62 14.50
C ARG A 39 -4.66 19.15 14.12
N TYR A 40 -4.38 17.86 14.25
CA TYR A 40 -3.06 17.30 13.91
C TYR A 40 -2.78 17.41 12.42
N LEU A 41 -3.68 16.91 11.56
CA LEU A 41 -3.56 17.03 10.11
C LEU A 41 -3.50 18.49 9.68
N GLY A 42 -4.24 19.36 10.39
CA GLY A 42 -4.12 20.82 10.43
C GLY A 42 -2.69 21.33 10.27
N ARG A 43 -1.82 20.80 11.11
CA ARG A 43 -0.43 21.23 11.29
C ARG A 43 0.52 20.53 10.34
N VAL A 44 0.34 19.23 10.11
CA VAL A 44 1.29 18.41 9.34
C VAL A 44 1.02 18.37 7.84
N LEU A 45 -0.21 18.69 7.42
CA LEU A 45 -0.62 18.77 6.02
C LEU A 45 -1.37 20.09 5.80
N PRO A 46 -0.65 21.22 5.64
CA PRO A 46 -1.25 22.51 5.35
C PRO A 46 -2.07 22.50 4.06
N GLN A 47 -3.00 23.44 3.92
CA GLN A 47 -3.71 23.62 2.65
C GLN A 47 -2.73 24.02 1.54
N GLY A 48 -2.97 23.54 0.32
CA GLY A 48 -2.13 23.82 -0.85
C GLY A 48 -1.01 22.80 -1.11
N VAL A 49 -0.82 21.79 -0.25
CA VAL A 49 0.09 20.67 -0.54
C VAL A 49 -0.51 19.84 -1.68
N ALA A 50 0.21 19.75 -2.80
CA ALA A 50 -0.16 18.90 -3.93
C ALA A 50 -0.27 17.45 -3.46
N ARG A 51 -1.42 16.83 -3.73
CA ARG A 51 -1.63 15.43 -3.41
C ARG A 51 -1.15 14.58 -4.59
N PRO A 52 -0.50 13.44 -4.34
CA PRO A 52 -0.14 12.53 -5.41
C PRO A 52 -1.39 12.08 -6.15
N GLU A 53 -1.36 12.16 -7.48
CA GLU A 53 -2.51 11.81 -8.31
C GLU A 53 -2.45 10.40 -8.89
N GLY A 54 -1.23 9.85 -9.02
CA GLY A 54 -0.99 8.49 -9.54
C GLY A 54 -0.78 7.46 -8.44
N LEU A 55 -0.52 6.21 -8.85
CA LEU A 55 -0.14 5.15 -7.93
C LEU A 55 1.17 5.48 -7.21
N LEU A 56 1.14 5.32 -5.89
CA LEU A 56 2.31 5.43 -5.05
C LEU A 56 2.99 4.07 -4.98
N ARG A 57 4.32 4.04 -5.14
CA ARG A 57 5.12 2.83 -5.02
C ARG A 57 6.03 2.92 -3.80
N PHE A 58 5.91 1.94 -2.90
CA PHE A 58 6.77 1.79 -1.75
C PHE A 58 7.65 0.55 -1.88
N HIS A 59 8.87 0.67 -1.37
CA HIS A 59 9.79 -0.43 -1.16
C HIS A 59 9.95 -0.63 0.35
N GLN A 60 9.81 -1.86 0.81
CA GLN A 60 9.88 -2.20 2.23
C GLN A 60 10.96 -3.28 2.42
N ALA A 61 11.68 -3.19 3.53
CA ALA A 61 12.60 -4.21 3.99
C ALA A 61 12.54 -4.30 5.51
N GLY A 62 12.74 -5.49 6.05
CA GLY A 62 12.73 -5.71 7.49
C GLY A 62 12.59 -7.18 7.83
N SER A 63 11.87 -7.48 8.90
CA SER A 63 11.51 -8.86 9.24
C SER A 63 10.01 -9.06 9.31
N LEU A 64 9.53 -10.23 8.88
CA LEU A 64 8.13 -10.64 8.92
C LEU A 64 8.00 -12.00 9.62
N ARG A 65 6.94 -12.17 10.41
CA ARG A 65 6.52 -13.48 10.91
C ARG A 65 5.67 -14.14 9.84
N THR A 66 5.90 -15.42 9.58
CA THR A 66 5.11 -16.19 8.62
C THR A 66 3.80 -16.71 9.21
N ASP A 67 3.62 -16.57 10.52
CA ASP A 67 2.43 -16.98 11.26
C ASP A 67 2.21 -16.06 12.48
N PRO A 68 0.97 -15.68 12.82
CA PRO A 68 0.67 -14.77 13.95
C PRO A 68 1.03 -15.31 15.33
N SER A 69 1.22 -16.63 15.49
CA SER A 69 1.64 -17.31 16.72
C SER A 69 3.14 -17.66 16.74
N ALA A 70 3.81 -17.72 15.58
CA ALA A 70 5.23 -18.08 15.48
C ALA A 70 6.16 -17.06 16.15
N THR A 71 7.11 -17.46 16.98
CA THR A 71 8.06 -16.52 17.61
C THR A 71 9.16 -16.02 16.67
N ARG A 72 9.39 -16.73 15.57
CA ARG A 72 10.49 -16.47 14.65
C ARG A 72 10.16 -15.38 13.62
N TRP A 73 11.12 -14.50 13.41
CA TRP A 73 11.12 -13.45 12.41
C TRP A 73 12.07 -13.81 11.28
N TYR A 74 11.66 -13.55 10.04
CA TYR A 74 12.45 -13.81 8.84
C TYR A 74 12.67 -12.54 8.05
N PRO A 75 13.86 -12.32 7.46
CA PRO A 75 14.09 -11.19 6.56
C PRO A 75 13.05 -11.18 5.45
N PHE A 76 12.54 -9.99 5.12
CA PHE A 76 11.66 -9.82 3.98
C PHE A 76 11.95 -8.53 3.23
N THR A 77 11.53 -8.53 1.97
CA THR A 77 11.41 -7.33 1.14
C THR A 77 10.02 -7.29 0.53
N ALA A 78 9.51 -6.09 0.24
CA ALA A 78 8.24 -5.95 -0.47
C ALA A 78 8.21 -4.75 -1.41
N ARG A 79 7.40 -4.86 -2.46
CA ARG A 79 6.96 -3.79 -3.33
C ARG A 79 5.47 -3.60 -3.12
N HIS A 80 5.05 -2.36 -2.89
CA HIS A 80 3.67 -2.01 -2.59
C HIS A 80 3.22 -0.88 -3.49
N TRP A 81 2.13 -1.08 -4.23
CA TRP A 81 1.46 -0.06 -5.01
C TRP A 81 0.14 0.30 -4.34
N VAL A 82 -0.08 1.58 -4.10
CA VAL A 82 -1.30 2.09 -3.46
C VAL A 82 -1.90 3.20 -4.30
N SER A 83 -3.23 3.23 -4.42
CA SER A 83 -3.92 4.37 -4.98
C SER A 83 -4.29 5.37 -3.87
N PRO A 84 -3.97 6.67 -4.02
CA PRO A 84 -4.49 7.70 -3.13
C PRO A 84 -5.93 8.13 -3.47
N ARG A 85 -6.44 7.73 -4.66
CA ARG A 85 -7.76 8.13 -5.18
C ARG A 85 -8.88 7.15 -4.82
N LEU A 86 -8.54 5.89 -4.54
CA LEU A 86 -9.48 4.89 -4.06
C LEU A 86 -8.83 3.99 -3.01
N PRO A 87 -9.61 3.30 -2.18
CA PRO A 87 -9.11 2.18 -1.39
C PRO A 87 -8.74 1.03 -2.35
N GLY A 88 -7.45 0.91 -2.68
CA GLY A 88 -6.94 -0.15 -3.55
C GLY A 88 -5.43 -0.29 -3.46
N PHE A 89 -4.94 -1.53 -3.45
CA PHE A 89 -3.51 -1.80 -3.38
C PHE A 89 -3.08 -3.14 -4.00
N VAL A 90 -1.80 -3.22 -4.35
CA VAL A 90 -1.10 -4.47 -4.68
C VAL A 90 0.17 -4.55 -3.84
N TRP A 91 0.31 -5.62 -3.07
CA TRP A 91 1.45 -5.88 -2.22
C TRP A 91 2.12 -7.18 -2.63
N GLU A 92 3.39 -7.09 -3.00
CA GLU A 92 4.20 -8.24 -3.37
C GLU A 92 5.39 -8.32 -2.42
N ALA A 93 5.51 -9.43 -1.69
CA ALA A 93 6.58 -9.64 -0.75
C ALA A 93 7.33 -10.94 -0.97
N ARG A 94 8.61 -10.91 -0.61
CA ARG A 94 9.50 -12.05 -0.55
C ARG A 94 10.00 -12.18 0.88
N VAL A 95 9.77 -13.34 1.48
CA VAL A 95 10.27 -13.69 2.82
C VAL A 95 11.33 -14.78 2.67
N ASP A 96 12.55 -14.54 3.13
CA ASP A 96 13.65 -15.49 3.01
C ASP A 96 13.63 -16.50 4.18
N LEU A 97 13.62 -17.78 3.82
CA LEU A 97 13.60 -18.90 4.75
C LEU A 97 14.97 -19.60 4.78
N PRO A 98 15.22 -20.48 5.76
CA PRO A 98 16.40 -21.33 5.77
C PRO A 98 16.47 -22.23 4.54
N LEU A 99 17.64 -22.83 4.31
CA LEU A 99 17.87 -23.76 3.20
C LEU A 99 17.64 -23.14 1.81
N ARG A 100 17.90 -21.82 1.68
CA ARG A 100 17.73 -21.05 0.42
C ARG A 100 16.30 -21.06 -0.13
N LEU A 101 15.32 -21.38 0.72
CA LEU A 101 13.91 -21.30 0.38
C LEU A 101 13.42 -19.86 0.56
N HIS A 102 12.32 -19.53 -0.11
CA HIS A 102 11.62 -18.27 0.12
C HIS A 102 10.13 -18.44 -0.09
N LEU A 103 9.35 -17.60 0.59
CA LEU A 103 7.92 -17.46 0.35
C LEU A 103 7.70 -16.23 -0.51
N GLN A 104 6.92 -16.40 -1.58
CA GLN A 104 6.40 -15.31 -2.36
C GLN A 104 4.95 -15.06 -1.94
N VAL A 105 4.65 -13.85 -1.47
CA VAL A 105 3.32 -13.44 -1.05
C VAL A 105 2.83 -12.35 -2.00
N ILE A 106 1.61 -12.50 -2.50
CA ILE A 106 0.92 -11.49 -3.29
C ILE A 106 -0.44 -11.28 -2.62
N ASP A 107 -0.69 -10.05 -2.20
CA ASP A 107 -1.95 -9.61 -1.61
C ASP A 107 -2.45 -8.36 -2.35
N SER A 108 -3.76 -8.20 -2.44
CA SER A 108 -4.39 -7.09 -3.14
C SER A 108 -5.80 -6.85 -2.66
N TYR A 109 -6.22 -5.59 -2.70
CA TYR A 109 -7.59 -5.15 -2.42
C TYR A 109 -8.12 -4.31 -3.58
#